data_AF-A0A8J2TWT8-F1
#
_entry.id   AF-A0A8J2TWT8-F1
#
_cell.length_a   1.000
_cell.length_b   1.000
_cell.length_c   1.000
_cell.angle_alpha   90.00
_cell.angle_beta   90.00
_cell.angle_gamma   90.00
#
_symmetry.space_group_name_H-M   'P 1'
#
loop_
_entity.id
_entity.type
_entity.pdbx_description
1 polymer ?
#
loop_
_entity_poly.entity_id
_entity_poly.type
_entity_poly.pdbx_seq_one_letter_code
_entity_poly.pdbx_strand_id
1 'polypeptide(L)'
;MTSMPLGAEARGEVLPGRPLPGSSVLPPAQTGTAKVSRAFTRLQGKHGLEAVLMPALQGGRLPEEENLWTPWQHAPEPERGRDATWEGRLPAPQPLLLRTVPAALLDSDGRDIGVSLRYGLMGRPRWLSLQEGPSRRDRTRSEVRAWSRSWPVESHWWDPGVIRRLARLQVLLDDGRGLLLYREDGRWQVAGCYE
;
A
#
# COMPACT_ATOMS: atom_id res chain seq x y z
N MET A 1 -2.29 15.27 -62.19
CA MET A 1 -1.78 13.89 -62.13
C MET A 1 -0.27 13.94 -61.90
N THR A 2 0.22 13.24 -60.86
CA THR A 2 1.58 12.68 -60.73
C THR A 2 2.72 13.68 -60.52
N SER A 3 3.67 13.56 -59.59
CA SER A 3 3.96 12.73 -58.40
C SER A 3 5.17 13.42 -57.72
N MET A 4 5.24 13.41 -56.39
CA MET A 4 6.46 13.82 -55.67
C MET A 4 7.52 12.70 -55.71
N PRO A 5 8.83 13.01 -55.63
CA PRO A 5 9.83 12.02 -55.30
C PRO A 5 10.21 12.02 -53.81
N LEU A 6 10.45 10.79 -53.39
CA LEU A 6 10.84 10.24 -52.10
C LEU A 6 12.37 10.38 -51.89
N GLY A 7 12.81 10.41 -50.63
CA GLY A 7 14.08 9.79 -50.23
C GLY A 7 15.12 10.70 -49.58
N ALA A 8 15.04 10.87 -48.25
CA ALA A 8 16.19 11.17 -47.41
C ALA A 8 16.14 10.25 -46.18
N GLU A 9 16.92 9.17 -46.21
CA GLU A 9 17.13 8.27 -45.08
C GLU A 9 17.99 8.98 -44.02
N ALA A 10 17.38 9.34 -42.89
CA ALA A 10 18.10 9.67 -41.67
C ALA A 10 18.23 8.38 -40.83
N ARG A 11 19.44 7.81 -40.81
CA ARG A 11 19.81 6.72 -39.91
C ARG A 11 19.90 7.27 -38.49
N GLY A 12 18.85 7.06 -37.70
CA GLY A 12 18.81 7.37 -36.27
C GLY A 12 19.57 6.31 -35.47
N GLU A 13 20.70 6.72 -34.91
CA GLU A 13 21.45 5.97 -33.91
C GLU A 13 20.62 5.93 -32.60
N VAL A 14 20.16 4.74 -32.20
CA VAL A 14 19.40 4.54 -30.96
C VAL A 14 20.38 4.48 -29.80
N LEU A 15 20.52 5.58 -29.07
CA LEU A 15 21.14 5.60 -27.75
C LEU A 15 20.28 4.76 -26.78
N PRO A 16 20.84 3.79 -26.03
CA PRO A 16 20.07 3.00 -25.08
C PRO A 16 19.52 3.91 -23.98
N GLY A 17 18.19 4.03 -23.95
CA GLY A 17 17.45 4.85 -23.01
C GLY A 17 17.74 4.47 -21.55
N ARG A 18 18.05 5.48 -20.75
CA ARG A 18 18.16 5.41 -19.30
C ARG A 18 16.85 4.85 -18.71
N PRO A 19 16.87 3.84 -17.82
CA PRO A 19 15.65 3.27 -17.27
C PRO A 19 14.89 4.29 -16.40
N LEU A 20 13.57 4.31 -16.55
CA LEU A 20 12.64 5.12 -15.75
C LEU A 20 12.57 4.60 -14.31
N PRO A 21 12.46 5.49 -13.30
CA PRO A 21 12.30 5.08 -11.91
C PRO A 21 10.89 4.49 -11.68
N GLY A 22 10.82 3.22 -11.27
CA GLY A 22 9.57 2.56 -10.88
C GLY A 22 9.36 1.14 -11.40
N SER A 23 10.22 0.62 -12.29
CA SER A 23 10.22 -0.80 -12.62
C SER A 23 10.91 -1.58 -11.50
N SER A 24 10.14 -2.33 -10.71
CA SER A 24 10.70 -3.44 -9.95
C SER A 24 11.09 -4.54 -10.95
N VAL A 25 12.20 -4.32 -11.64
CA VAL A 25 12.91 -5.36 -12.38
C VAL A 25 13.62 -6.17 -11.30
N LEU A 26 13.17 -7.41 -11.09
CA LEU A 26 14.01 -8.41 -10.44
C LEU A 26 15.39 -8.39 -11.14
N PRO A 27 16.50 -8.16 -10.43
CA PRO A 27 17.81 -8.10 -11.07
C PRO A 27 18.11 -9.41 -11.80
N PRO A 28 18.81 -9.38 -12.95
CA PRO A 28 19.13 -10.58 -13.72
C PRO A 28 19.94 -11.58 -12.89
N ALA A 29 19.67 -12.86 -13.16
CA ALA A 29 20.06 -14.01 -12.36
C ALA A 29 21.57 -14.09 -12.09
N GLN A 30 21.95 -13.92 -10.82
CA GLN A 30 23.19 -14.45 -10.28
C GLN A 30 22.97 -15.92 -9.89
N THR A 31 24.00 -16.76 -9.82
CA THR A 31 23.95 -18.23 -9.59
C THR A 31 23.03 -18.72 -8.45
N GLY A 32 22.62 -17.84 -7.52
CA GLY A 32 21.59 -18.11 -6.51
C GLY A 32 20.15 -18.28 -7.05
N THR A 33 19.81 -17.70 -8.21
CA THR A 33 18.42 -17.66 -8.71
C THR A 33 17.88 -19.04 -9.10
N ALA A 34 18.69 -19.92 -9.69
CA ALA A 34 18.24 -21.26 -10.09
C ALA A 34 17.90 -22.15 -8.88
N LYS A 35 18.65 -22.00 -7.77
CA LYS A 35 18.39 -22.74 -6.52
C LYS A 35 17.11 -22.24 -5.84
N VAL A 36 16.89 -20.92 -5.83
CA VAL A 36 15.67 -20.30 -5.31
C VAL A 36 14.45 -20.71 -6.13
N SER A 37 14.53 -20.66 -7.46
CA SER A 37 13.44 -21.10 -8.33
C SER A 37 13.06 -22.56 -8.08
N ARG A 38 14.05 -23.48 -7.99
CA ARG A 38 13.76 -24.89 -7.67
C ARG A 38 13.11 -25.06 -6.29
N ALA A 39 13.50 -24.25 -5.30
CA ALA A 39 12.89 -24.29 -3.98
C ALA A 39 11.41 -23.84 -4.03
N PHE A 40 11.11 -22.75 -4.75
CA PHE A 40 9.75 -22.27 -4.93
C PHE A 40 8.86 -23.26 -5.70
N THR A 41 9.39 -23.88 -6.76
CA THR A 41 8.66 -24.93 -7.50
C THR A 41 8.30 -26.10 -6.57
N ARG A 42 9.21 -26.52 -5.70
CA ARG A 42 8.94 -27.59 -4.72
C ARG A 42 7.89 -27.19 -3.70
N LEU A 43 7.92 -25.95 -3.21
CA LEU A 43 6.92 -25.43 -2.28
C LEU A 43 5.52 -25.42 -2.92
N GLN A 44 5.38 -24.94 -4.15
CA GLN A 44 4.10 -24.98 -4.88
C GLN A 44 3.64 -26.41 -5.16
N GLY A 45 4.56 -27.30 -5.56
CA GLY A 45 4.22 -28.71 -5.77
C GLY A 45 3.71 -29.42 -4.50
N LYS A 46 4.16 -28.99 -3.32
CA LYS A 46 3.77 -29.57 -2.03
C LYS A 46 2.52 -28.93 -1.42
N HIS A 47 2.35 -27.60 -1.57
CA HIS A 47 1.36 -26.82 -0.85
C HIS A 47 0.32 -26.13 -1.75
N GLY A 48 0.37 -26.41 -3.06
CA GLY A 48 -0.51 -25.79 -4.05
C GLY A 48 0.03 -24.46 -4.58
N LEU A 49 -0.68 -23.90 -5.56
CA LEU A 49 -0.20 -22.77 -6.35
C LEU A 49 0.03 -21.49 -5.52
N GLU A 50 -0.86 -21.25 -4.55
CA GLU A 50 -0.84 -20.07 -3.66
C GLU A 50 0.26 -20.11 -2.59
N ALA A 51 1.05 -21.19 -2.52
CA ALA A 51 2.09 -21.35 -1.51
C ALA A 51 3.25 -20.37 -1.67
N VAL A 52 3.43 -19.80 -2.87
CA VAL A 52 4.46 -18.81 -3.17
C VAL A 52 3.82 -17.70 -4.00
N LEU A 53 3.71 -16.52 -3.39
CA LEU A 53 3.12 -15.33 -4.00
C LEU A 53 4.20 -14.27 -4.22
N MET A 54 4.13 -13.61 -5.37
CA MET A 54 4.95 -12.46 -5.72
C MET A 54 4.08 -11.19 -5.70
N PRO A 55 4.57 -10.08 -5.15
CA PRO A 55 3.85 -8.83 -5.21
C PRO A 55 3.89 -8.25 -6.62
N ALA A 56 2.73 -7.82 -7.11
CA ALA A 56 2.56 -6.94 -8.25
C ALA A 56 1.75 -5.71 -7.81
N LEU A 57 1.69 -4.67 -8.66
CA LEU A 57 0.92 -3.46 -8.38
C LEU A 57 -0.36 -3.41 -9.21
N GLN A 58 -1.43 -2.91 -8.60
CA GLN A 58 -2.68 -2.55 -9.25
C GLN A 58 -3.18 -1.19 -8.74
N GLY A 59 -4.29 -0.71 -9.29
CA GLY A 59 -4.96 0.48 -8.78
C GLY A 59 -5.59 0.25 -7.39
N GLY A 60 -5.68 1.29 -6.59
CA GLY A 60 -6.25 1.21 -5.25
C GLY A 60 -6.35 2.57 -4.57
N ARG A 61 -7.17 2.64 -3.52
CA ARG A 61 -7.27 3.80 -2.63
C ARG A 61 -6.43 3.58 -1.39
N LEU A 62 -6.34 2.35 -0.92
CA LEU A 62 -5.55 1.96 0.23
C LEU A 62 -4.26 1.24 -0.17
N PRO A 63 -3.19 1.35 0.62
CA PRO A 63 -1.94 0.64 0.36
C PRO A 63 -2.13 -0.88 0.16
N GLU A 64 -3.04 -1.52 0.89
CA GLU A 64 -3.33 -2.94 0.73
C GLU A 64 -4.06 -3.27 -0.59
N GLU A 65 -4.81 -2.32 -1.15
CA GLU A 65 -5.53 -2.49 -2.42
C GLU A 65 -4.61 -2.35 -3.62
N GLU A 66 -3.54 -1.54 -3.49
CA GLU A 66 -2.53 -1.35 -4.53
C GLU A 66 -1.63 -2.58 -4.72
N ASN A 67 -1.62 -3.51 -3.77
CA ASN A 67 -0.88 -4.76 -3.89
C ASN A 67 -1.76 -5.86 -4.50
N LEU A 68 -1.21 -6.55 -5.51
CA LEU A 68 -1.78 -7.74 -6.12
C LEU A 68 -0.83 -8.92 -5.85
N TRP A 69 -1.29 -9.89 -5.07
CA TRP A 69 -0.53 -11.10 -4.82
C TRP A 69 -0.74 -12.09 -5.97
N THR A 70 0.30 -12.28 -6.77
CA THR A 70 0.25 -13.16 -7.95
C THR A 70 1.03 -14.43 -7.67
N PRO A 71 0.50 -15.63 -7.95
CA PRO A 71 1.27 -16.85 -7.83
C PRO A 71 2.56 -16.79 -8.62
N TRP A 72 3.63 -17.34 -8.05
CA TRP A 72 4.92 -17.37 -8.72
C TRP A 72 4.81 -18.13 -10.07
N GLN A 73 5.50 -17.61 -11.09
CA GLN A 73 5.39 -18.00 -12.52
C GLN A 73 4.06 -17.69 -13.23
N HIS A 74 3.17 -16.89 -12.62
CA HIS A 74 1.95 -16.43 -13.29
C HIS A 74 2.07 -14.95 -13.65
N ALA A 75 1.39 -14.56 -14.72
CA ALA A 75 1.28 -13.15 -15.08
C ALA A 75 0.30 -12.47 -14.11
N PRO A 76 0.62 -11.26 -13.60
CA PRO A 76 -0.33 -10.50 -12.80
C PRO A 76 -1.53 -10.08 -13.66
N GLU A 77 -2.74 -10.32 -13.15
CA GLU A 77 -4.00 -9.91 -13.77
C GLU A 77 -4.65 -8.84 -12.90
N PRO A 78 -4.30 -7.55 -13.07
CA PRO A 78 -4.84 -6.48 -12.25
C PRO A 78 -6.32 -6.25 -12.58
N GLU A 79 -7.18 -6.39 -11.58
CA GLU A 79 -8.60 -6.04 -11.67
C GLU A 79 -8.81 -4.51 -11.73
N ARG A 80 -7.84 -3.77 -11.20
CA ARG A 80 -7.89 -2.31 -11.02
C ARG A 80 -6.80 -1.63 -11.83
N GLY A 81 -7.20 -0.74 -12.73
CA GLY A 81 -6.28 0.05 -13.54
C GLY A 81 -5.34 0.90 -12.68
N ARG A 82 -4.02 0.69 -12.81
CA ARG A 82 -2.99 1.41 -12.04
C ARG A 82 -2.98 2.91 -12.31
N ASP A 83 -3.26 3.30 -13.55
CA ASP A 83 -3.23 4.69 -14.01
C ASP A 83 -4.60 5.37 -13.89
N ALA A 84 -5.61 4.68 -13.36
CA ALA A 84 -6.91 5.29 -13.11
C ALA A 84 -6.81 6.37 -12.01
N THR A 85 -7.65 7.39 -12.13
CA THR A 85 -7.73 8.49 -11.16
C THR A 85 -8.58 8.06 -9.97
N TRP A 86 -7.99 7.29 -9.05
CA TRP A 86 -8.67 6.83 -7.85
C TRP A 86 -8.92 7.99 -6.88
N GLU A 87 -10.17 8.41 -6.72
CA GLU A 87 -10.55 9.34 -5.66
C GLU A 87 -10.15 8.77 -4.29
N GLY A 88 -9.37 9.53 -3.51
CA GLY A 88 -8.82 9.08 -2.23
C GLY A 88 -7.47 8.35 -2.31
N ARG A 89 -6.85 8.27 -3.51
CA ARG A 89 -5.48 7.78 -3.67
C ARG A 89 -4.53 8.54 -2.75
N LEU A 90 -3.63 7.80 -2.11
CA LEU A 90 -2.61 8.40 -1.26
C LEU A 90 -1.57 9.13 -2.14
N PRO A 91 -1.28 10.42 -1.88
CA PRO A 91 -0.23 11.13 -2.61
C PRO A 91 1.15 10.60 -2.23
N ALA A 92 2.14 10.83 -3.10
CA ALA A 92 3.53 10.53 -2.78
C ALA A 92 4.02 11.39 -1.58
N PRO A 93 4.98 10.89 -0.78
CA PRO A 93 5.60 9.56 -0.85
C PRO A 93 4.63 8.45 -0.45
N GLN A 94 4.75 7.28 -1.09
CA GLN A 94 4.01 6.10 -0.66
C GLN A 94 4.67 5.53 0.62
N PRO A 95 3.89 5.15 1.64
CA PRO A 95 4.43 4.46 2.80
C PRO A 95 4.90 3.06 2.41
N LEU A 96 5.83 2.53 3.18
CA LEU A 96 6.08 1.09 3.18
C LEU A 96 4.84 0.38 3.75
N LEU A 97 4.25 -0.51 2.97
CA LEU A 97 3.07 -1.27 3.39
C LEU A 97 3.46 -2.18 4.56
N LEU A 98 2.69 -2.09 5.65
CA LEU A 98 2.73 -3.06 6.73
C LEU A 98 1.51 -3.97 6.60
N ARG A 99 1.63 -5.23 7.04
CA ARG A 99 0.43 -6.02 7.34
C ARG A 99 -0.42 -5.18 8.30
N THR A 100 -1.70 -5.01 8.00
CA THR A 100 -2.60 -4.19 8.81
C THR A 100 -2.57 -4.64 10.27
N VAL A 101 -2.12 -3.75 11.17
CA VAL A 101 -2.04 -4.02 12.60
C VAL A 101 -3.14 -3.25 13.32
N PRO A 102 -4.02 -3.90 14.10
CA PRO A 102 -4.99 -3.20 14.93
C PRO A 102 -4.29 -2.27 15.93
N ALA A 103 -4.84 -1.07 16.10
CA ALA A 103 -4.28 -0.06 16.98
C ALA A 103 -5.38 0.64 17.79
N ALA A 104 -4.96 1.36 18.82
CA ALA A 104 -5.79 2.31 19.54
C ALA A 104 -5.10 3.68 19.54
N LEU A 105 -5.82 4.70 19.07
CA LEU A 105 -5.37 6.09 19.10
C LEU A 105 -6.00 6.73 20.33
N LEU A 106 -5.19 7.16 21.29
CA LEU A 106 -5.67 7.53 22.62
C LEU A 106 -5.40 9.01 22.93
N ASP A 107 -6.29 9.61 23.71
CA ASP A 107 -6.07 10.94 24.32
C ASP A 107 -5.15 10.88 25.55
N SER A 108 -4.94 12.02 26.21
CA SER A 108 -4.11 12.12 27.43
C SER A 108 -4.59 11.23 28.56
N ASP A 109 -5.89 10.97 28.62
CA ASP A 109 -6.54 10.21 29.67
C ASP A 109 -6.64 8.71 29.34
N GLY A 110 -6.14 8.31 28.16
CA GLY A 110 -6.14 6.93 27.69
C GLY A 110 -7.45 6.48 27.04
N ARG A 111 -8.34 7.40 26.65
CA ARG A 111 -9.60 7.06 25.96
C ARG A 111 -9.37 6.94 24.45
N ASP A 112 -10.03 5.97 23.81
CA ASP A 112 -9.98 5.81 22.35
C ASP A 112 -10.60 7.03 21.66
N ILE A 113 -9.87 7.58 20.70
CA ILE A 113 -10.27 8.72 19.91
C ILE A 113 -11.03 8.21 18.69
N GLY A 114 -12.33 8.51 18.64
CA GLY A 114 -13.15 8.24 17.48
C GLY A 114 -13.01 9.30 16.38
N VAL A 115 -13.77 9.09 15.30
CA VAL A 115 -13.95 10.04 14.21
C VAL A 115 -15.43 10.37 14.11
N SER A 116 -15.77 11.65 13.96
CA SER A 116 -17.15 12.11 13.80
C SER A 116 -17.71 11.77 12.41
N LEU A 117 -19.01 11.97 12.22
CA LEU A 117 -19.67 11.82 10.90
C LEU A 117 -19.09 12.75 9.81
N ARG A 118 -18.35 13.80 10.20
CA ARG A 118 -17.67 14.74 9.30
C ARG A 118 -16.18 14.43 9.16
N TYR A 119 -15.77 13.21 9.51
CA TYR A 119 -14.38 12.76 9.45
C TYR A 119 -13.41 13.56 10.33
N GLY A 120 -13.88 14.23 11.39
CA GLY A 120 -13.02 14.95 12.34
C GLY A 120 -12.70 14.11 13.58
N LEU A 121 -11.46 14.15 14.06
CA LEU A 121 -11.07 13.48 15.31
C LEU A 121 -11.87 14.01 16.51
N MET A 122 -12.38 13.10 17.34
CA MET A 122 -13.16 13.41 18.55
C MET A 122 -12.25 13.43 19.80
N GLY A 123 -11.14 14.17 19.72
CA GLY A 123 -10.13 14.24 20.78
C GLY A 123 -8.79 14.69 20.22
N ARG A 124 -7.83 14.92 21.13
CA ARG A 124 -6.44 15.24 20.75
C ARG A 124 -5.58 13.98 20.91
N PRO A 125 -5.02 13.43 19.82
CA PRO A 125 -4.06 12.34 19.89
C PRO A 125 -2.91 12.64 20.85
N ARG A 126 -2.67 11.71 21.77
CA ARG A 126 -1.53 11.74 22.67
C ARG A 126 -0.70 10.47 22.58
N TRP A 127 -1.36 9.33 22.38
CA TRP A 127 -0.70 8.04 22.36
C TRP A 127 -1.21 7.16 21.23
N LEU A 128 -0.33 6.36 20.67
CA LEU A 128 -0.68 5.25 19.80
C LEU A 128 -0.29 3.95 20.51
N SER A 129 -1.24 3.01 20.59
CA SER A 129 -0.98 1.67 21.10
C SER A 129 -1.20 0.66 19.99
N LEU A 130 -0.14 -0.06 19.63
CA LEU A 130 -0.25 -1.20 18.71
C LEU A 130 -0.78 -2.40 19.48
N GLN A 131 -1.72 -3.12 18.89
CA GLN A 131 -2.26 -4.36 19.44
C GLN A 131 -1.62 -5.54 18.71
N GLU A 132 -0.31 -5.69 18.89
CA GLU A 132 0.45 -6.83 18.39
C GLU A 132 0.32 -8.00 19.36
N GLY A 133 0.14 -9.21 18.83
CA GLY A 133 0.09 -10.44 19.62
C GLY A 133 -1.27 -10.77 20.29
N PRO A 134 -1.42 -11.99 20.84
CA PRO A 134 -2.69 -12.50 21.36
C PRO A 134 -3.08 -11.97 22.75
N SER A 135 -2.20 -11.19 23.41
CA SER A 135 -2.42 -10.75 24.80
C SER A 135 -2.40 -9.23 24.96
N ARG A 136 -3.22 -8.72 25.89
CA ARG A 136 -3.25 -7.29 26.25
C ARG A 136 -1.92 -6.76 26.84
N ARG A 137 -1.03 -7.64 27.28
CA ARG A 137 0.25 -7.26 27.91
C ARG A 137 1.33 -6.89 26.89
N ASP A 138 1.17 -7.28 25.63
CA ASP A 138 2.12 -7.03 24.54
C ASP A 138 1.82 -5.72 23.78
N ARG A 139 1.20 -4.77 24.48
CA ARG A 139 0.81 -3.48 23.91
C ARG A 139 1.96 -2.49 24.06
N THR A 140 2.71 -2.30 22.98
CA THR A 140 3.66 -1.19 22.89
C THR A 140 2.90 0.12 22.69
N ARG A 141 3.25 1.14 23.50
CA ARG A 141 2.67 2.48 23.44
C ARG A 141 3.75 3.50 23.05
N SER A 142 3.48 4.31 22.04
CA SER A 142 4.35 5.40 21.59
C SER A 142 3.63 6.74 21.74
N GLU A 143 4.37 7.80 22.07
CA GLU A 143 3.80 9.15 22.12
C GLU A 143 3.55 9.66 20.70
N VAL A 144 2.37 10.28 20.48
CA VAL A 144 2.06 10.98 19.24
C VAL A 144 2.52 12.43 19.35
N ARG A 145 3.44 12.84 18.48
CA ARG A 145 4.05 14.18 18.46
C ARG A 145 3.33 15.15 17.53
N ALA A 146 2.87 14.65 16.39
CA ALA A 146 2.09 15.42 15.43
C ALA A 146 1.11 14.50 14.70
N TRP A 147 0.06 15.09 14.14
CA TRP A 147 -0.89 14.38 13.30
C TRP A 147 -1.46 15.35 12.27
N SER A 148 -1.81 14.77 11.13
CA SER A 148 -2.58 15.43 10.07
C SER A 148 -4.06 15.61 10.50
N ARG A 149 -4.85 16.36 9.72
CA ARG A 149 -6.31 16.21 9.81
C ARG A 149 -6.67 14.79 9.37
N SER A 150 -7.73 14.20 9.92
CA SER A 150 -8.30 13.00 9.31
C SER A 150 -9.05 13.36 8.02
N TRP A 151 -8.98 12.51 7.00
CA TRP A 151 -9.70 12.69 5.73
C TRP A 151 -10.47 11.44 5.33
N PRO A 152 -11.63 11.61 4.67
CA PRO A 152 -12.44 10.50 4.20
C PRO A 152 -11.75 9.73 3.07
N VAL A 153 -12.00 8.43 3.06
CA VAL A 153 -11.87 7.59 1.88
C VAL A 153 -13.18 6.83 1.78
N GLU A 154 -13.94 7.12 0.75
CA GLU A 154 -15.21 6.47 0.47
C GLU A 154 -15.05 5.66 -0.82
N SER A 155 -15.49 4.42 -0.80
CA SER A 155 -15.59 3.58 -2.00
C SER A 155 -16.95 2.91 -2.07
N HIS A 156 -17.35 2.58 -3.30
CA HIS A 156 -18.61 1.91 -3.60
C HIS A 156 -19.84 2.60 -2.99
N TRP A 157 -19.81 3.93 -2.83
CA TRP A 157 -20.92 4.69 -2.23
C TRP A 157 -22.26 4.52 -2.99
N TRP A 158 -22.20 4.06 -4.24
CA TRP A 158 -23.35 3.76 -5.09
C TRP A 158 -24.01 2.39 -4.82
N ASP A 159 -23.36 1.49 -4.09
CA ASP A 159 -23.89 0.17 -3.74
C ASP A 159 -23.92 -0.01 -2.22
N PRO A 160 -25.09 0.16 -1.57
CA PRO A 160 -25.29 0.00 -0.13
C PRO A 160 -24.74 -1.30 0.46
N GLY A 161 -24.66 -2.39 -0.32
CA GLY A 161 -24.17 -3.69 0.13
C GLY A 161 -22.65 -3.78 0.27
N VAL A 162 -21.91 -2.86 -0.36
CA VAL A 162 -20.43 -2.86 -0.38
C VAL A 162 -19.84 -1.47 -0.08
N ILE A 163 -20.63 -0.51 0.39
CA ILE A 163 -20.14 0.82 0.79
C ILE A 163 -19.05 0.64 1.84
N ARG A 164 -17.87 1.20 1.54
CA ARG A 164 -16.76 1.26 2.47
C ARG A 164 -16.51 2.71 2.86
N ARG A 165 -16.60 3.01 4.16
CA ARG A 165 -16.32 4.35 4.72
C ARG A 165 -15.23 4.24 5.75
N LEU A 166 -14.09 4.86 5.45
CA LEU A 166 -12.98 4.91 6.39
C LEU A 166 -12.42 6.32 6.51
N ALA A 167 -11.82 6.60 7.66
CA ALA A 167 -11.10 7.83 7.92
C ALA A 167 -9.60 7.53 7.93
N ARG A 168 -8.83 8.21 7.08
CA ARG A 168 -7.37 8.09 7.07
C ARG A 168 -6.75 9.16 7.95
N LEU A 169 -5.62 8.84 8.58
CA LEU A 169 -4.86 9.74 9.43
C LEU A 169 -3.36 9.43 9.32
N GLN A 170 -2.53 10.44 9.11
CA GLN A 170 -1.09 10.35 9.32
C GLN A 170 -0.72 10.85 10.72
N VAL A 171 0.15 10.12 11.40
CA VAL A 171 0.71 10.45 12.72
C VAL A 171 2.23 10.39 12.69
N LEU A 172 2.88 11.24 13.49
CA LEU A 172 4.31 11.21 13.76
C LEU A 172 4.53 10.81 15.22
N LEU A 173 5.35 9.79 15.45
CA LEU A 173 5.68 9.28 16.78
C LEU A 173 6.90 9.99 17.37
N ASP A 174 7.13 9.77 18.67
CA ASP A 174 8.29 10.26 19.43
C ASP A 174 9.64 9.71 18.97
N ASP A 175 9.65 8.47 18.49
CA ASP A 175 10.81 7.83 17.89
C ASP A 175 11.13 8.30 16.44
N GLY A 176 10.35 9.26 15.92
CA GLY A 176 10.53 9.84 14.59
C GLY A 176 9.81 9.10 13.47
N ARG A 177 9.20 7.94 13.73
CA ARG A 177 8.45 7.21 12.70
C ARG A 177 7.17 7.93 12.32
N GLY A 178 6.94 8.10 11.02
CA GLY A 178 5.63 8.47 10.48
C GLY A 178 4.79 7.22 10.23
N LEU A 179 3.52 7.22 10.61
CA LEU A 179 2.61 6.09 10.34
C LEU A 179 1.35 6.55 9.61
N LEU A 180 0.88 5.71 8.70
CA LEU A 180 -0.44 5.82 8.09
C LEU A 180 -1.43 4.94 8.85
N LEU A 181 -2.52 5.54 9.32
CA LEU A 181 -3.63 4.87 9.96
C LEU A 181 -4.90 4.99 9.12
N TYR A 182 -5.79 4.02 9.29
CA TYR A 182 -7.19 4.19 8.94
C TYR A 182 -8.10 3.75 10.09
N ARG A 183 -9.30 4.33 10.15
CA ARG A 183 -10.40 3.90 11.02
C ARG A 183 -11.55 3.40 10.18
N GLU A 184 -11.93 2.15 10.42
CA GLU A 184 -13.07 1.48 9.80
C GLU A 184 -13.80 0.67 10.87
N ASP A 185 -15.13 0.63 10.82
CA ASP A 185 -15.99 -0.05 11.81
C ASP A 185 -15.64 0.28 13.27
N GLY A 186 -15.27 1.54 13.52
CA GLY A 186 -14.92 2.04 14.84
C GLY A 186 -13.57 1.55 15.37
N ARG A 187 -12.69 0.98 14.54
CA ARG A 187 -11.37 0.46 14.93
C ARG A 187 -10.27 1.14 14.15
N TRP A 188 -9.20 1.53 14.85
CA TRP A 188 -7.99 2.02 14.20
C TRP A 188 -7.11 0.85 13.77
N GLN A 189 -6.45 1.04 12.64
CA GLN A 189 -5.48 0.11 12.07
C GLN A 189 -4.30 0.89 11.48
N VAL A 190 -3.09 0.37 11.64
CA VAL A 190 -1.89 0.87 10.96
C VAL A 190 -1.80 0.20 9.60
N ALA A 191 -1.75 1.00 8.54
CA ALA A 191 -1.65 0.56 7.15
C ALA A 191 -0.20 0.62 6.61
N GLY A 192 0.65 1.49 7.14
CA GLY A 192 2.02 1.61 6.65
C GLY A 192 2.86 2.58 7.46
N CYS A 193 4.16 2.60 7.16
CA CYS A 193 5.12 3.53 7.76
C CYS A 193 5.80 4.41 6.70
N TYR A 194 6.17 5.61 7.12
CA TYR A 194 7.03 6.55 6.40
C TYR A 194 8.38 6.50 7.11
N GLU A 195 9.36 5.89 6.46
CA GLU A 195 10.79 5.88 6.84
C GLU A 195 11.61 6.76 5.89
#